data_AF-A0A352PLL1-F1
#
_entry.id   AF-A0A352PLL1-F1
#
_cell.length_a   1.000
_cell.length_b   1.000
_cell.length_c   1.000
_cell.angle_alpha   90.00
_cell.angle_beta   90.00
_cell.angle_gamma   90.00
#
_symmetry.space_group_name_H-M   'P 1'
#
loop_
_entity.id
_entity.type
_entity.pdbx_description
1 polymer ?
#
loop_
_entity_poly.entity_id
_entity_poly.type
_entity_poly.pdbx_seq_one_letter_code
_entity_poly.pdbx_strand_id
1 'polypeptide(L)'
;MDQIKINYNELMKKEIAGLKSKPSLLLHACCGPCSTYPVTLLNDYFNIDIAYFNPNIYPYEEWKKRLDNLKRFIDLFNKENNSNIKVHVLPYDHNVYLKTCGDYKDDKEGGRRCSFCHELRLRLSYEFASMNNYDYFTTVMTVSSHKPSSLINEIGINLEKQYPNTKYLRSD
;
A
#
# COMPACT_ATOMS: atom_id res chain seq x y z
N MET A 1 5.06 -14.65 27.77
CA MET A 1 5.83 -13.42 27.50
C MET A 1 4.92 -12.54 26.69
N ASP A 2 4.43 -11.44 27.28
CA ASP A 2 3.62 -10.46 26.56
C ASP A 2 4.48 -9.90 25.43
N GLN A 3 4.10 -10.19 24.18
CA GLN A 3 4.73 -9.56 23.02
C GLN A 3 4.50 -8.06 23.14
N ILE A 4 5.58 -7.29 23.25
CA ILE A 4 5.53 -5.83 23.18
C ILE A 4 4.86 -5.47 21.86
N LYS A 5 3.62 -4.98 21.94
CA LYS A 5 2.86 -4.57 20.75
C LYS A 5 3.49 -3.28 20.24
N ILE A 6 4.17 -3.37 19.10
CA ILE A 6 4.74 -2.20 18.41
C ILE A 6 3.58 -1.27 18.02
N ASN A 7 3.69 0.01 18.40
CA ASN A 7 2.75 1.05 17.99
C ASN A 7 3.28 1.71 16.72
N TYR A 8 2.77 1.30 15.55
CA TYR A 8 3.31 1.78 14.27
C TYR A 8 2.91 3.22 13.96
N ASN A 9 1.76 3.69 14.46
CA ASN A 9 1.34 5.08 14.36
C ASN A 9 2.32 6.04 15.06
N GLU A 10 2.79 5.70 16.26
CA GLU A 10 3.80 6.54 16.94
C GLU A 10 5.16 6.52 16.20
N LEU A 11 5.54 5.39 15.60
CA LEU A 11 6.72 5.33 14.74
C LEU A 11 6.55 6.20 13.48
N MET A 12 5.37 6.15 12.84
CA MET A 12 5.04 6.96 11.67
C MET A 12 5.10 8.45 12.00
N LYS A 13 4.45 8.88 13.09
CA LYS A 13 4.47 10.28 13.54
C LYS A 13 5.88 10.76 13.83
N LYS A 14 6.72 9.92 14.46
CA LYS A 14 8.12 10.26 14.72
C LYS A 14 8.92 10.42 13.43
N GLU A 15 8.72 9.55 12.44
CA GLU A 15 9.35 9.67 11.13
C GLU A 15 8.91 10.97 10.42
N ILE A 16 7.60 11.24 10.42
CA ILE A 16 7.01 12.47 9.86
C ILE A 16 7.58 13.73 10.53
N ALA A 17 7.67 13.74 11.86
CA ALA A 17 8.24 14.86 12.61
C ALA A 17 9.72 15.11 12.32
N GLY A 18 10.44 14.09 11.82
CA GLY A 18 11.84 14.19 11.41
C GLY A 18 12.05 14.68 9.98
N LEU A 19 11.00 14.83 9.17
CA LEU A 19 11.10 15.27 7.79
C LEU A 19 11.56 16.74 7.71
N LYS A 20 12.57 16.99 6.88
CA LYS A 20 13.11 18.35 6.63
C LYS A 20 12.53 19.00 5.37
N SER A 21 11.86 18.21 4.55
CA SER A 21 11.24 18.58 3.28
C SER A 21 10.00 17.71 3.08
N LYS A 22 9.33 17.87 1.94
CA LYS A 22 8.20 17.03 1.52
C LYS A 22 8.70 15.95 0.53
N PRO A 23 9.18 14.78 1.00
CA PRO A 23 9.73 13.74 0.12
C PRO A 23 8.65 13.08 -0.72
N SER A 24 9.05 12.36 -1.78
CA SER A 24 8.12 11.60 -2.61
C SER A 24 7.69 10.31 -1.90
N LEU A 25 6.39 10.02 -1.95
CA LEU A 25 5.81 8.80 -1.37
C LEU A 25 4.95 8.10 -2.41
N LEU A 26 5.28 6.84 -2.69
CA LEU A 26 4.35 5.96 -3.39
C LEU A 26 3.46 5.22 -2.39
N LEU A 27 2.17 5.49 -2.45
CA LEU A 27 1.14 4.83 -1.64
C LEU A 27 0.49 3.68 -2.42
N HIS A 28 0.70 2.43 -1.99
CA HIS A 28 -0.01 1.29 -2.56
C HIS A 28 -1.49 1.29 -2.12
N ALA A 29 -2.38 1.24 -3.12
CA ALA A 29 -3.82 1.12 -2.96
C ALA A 29 -4.36 -0.16 -3.63
N CYS A 30 -5.07 -1.00 -2.86
CA CYS A 30 -5.72 -2.21 -3.38
C CYS A 30 -7.24 -2.07 -3.59
N CYS A 31 -7.81 -0.93 -3.17
CA CYS A 31 -9.23 -0.57 -3.22
C CYS A 31 -9.39 0.97 -3.17
N GLY A 32 -10.39 1.51 -3.87
CA GLY A 32 -10.70 2.95 -3.84
C GLY A 32 -10.94 3.51 -2.43
N PRO A 33 -11.92 2.98 -1.66
CA PRO A 33 -12.31 3.58 -0.37
C PRO A 33 -11.21 3.58 0.69
N CYS A 34 -10.29 2.62 0.62
CA CYS A 34 -9.25 2.42 1.62
C CYS A 34 -8.18 3.54 1.59
N SER A 35 -8.14 4.31 0.49
CA SER A 35 -7.14 5.35 0.26
C SER A 35 -7.54 6.71 0.81
N THR A 36 -8.81 6.91 1.20
CA THR A 36 -9.33 8.22 1.60
C THR A 36 -8.60 8.77 2.83
N TYR A 37 -8.60 8.01 3.93
CA TYR A 37 -7.96 8.42 5.17
C TYR A 37 -6.43 8.58 5.04
N PRO A 38 -5.67 7.60 4.49
CA PRO A 38 -4.23 7.74 4.35
C PRO A 38 -3.80 8.91 3.46
N VAL A 39 -4.50 9.16 2.34
CA VAL A 39 -4.18 10.31 1.47
C VAL A 39 -4.38 11.61 2.22
N THR A 40 -5.52 11.80 2.90
CA THR A 40 -5.78 13.01 3.69
C THR A 40 -4.74 13.21 4.78
N LEU A 41 -4.34 12.15 5.50
CA LEU A 41 -3.37 12.24 6.58
C LEU A 41 -1.96 12.59 6.10
N LEU A 42 -1.52 12.00 4.98
CA LEU A 42 -0.13 12.07 4.53
C LEU A 42 0.13 13.23 3.56
N ASN A 43 -0.92 13.80 2.94
CA ASN A 43 -0.77 14.80 1.88
C ASN A 43 -0.01 16.05 2.32
N ASP A 44 -0.06 16.42 3.60
CA ASP A 44 0.66 17.59 4.11
C ASP A 44 2.17 17.34 4.24
N TYR A 45 2.57 16.07 4.40
CA TYR A 45 3.94 15.67 4.71
C TYR A 45 4.71 15.07 3.53
N PHE A 46 4.00 14.55 2.52
CA PHE A 46 4.60 13.87 1.37
C PHE A 46 4.05 14.35 0.03
N ASN A 47 4.87 14.29 -1.02
CA ASN A 47 4.41 14.37 -2.41
C ASN A 47 3.92 12.98 -2.82
N ILE A 48 2.60 12.77 -2.71
CA ILE A 48 1.99 11.44 -2.86
C ILE A 48 1.69 11.16 -4.33
N ASP A 49 2.08 9.97 -4.77
CA ASP A 49 1.48 9.27 -5.91
C ASP A 49 0.94 7.92 -5.44
N ILE A 50 0.02 7.34 -6.20
CA ILE A 50 -0.65 6.08 -5.85
C ILE A 50 -0.28 5.00 -6.85
N ALA A 51 0.11 3.83 -6.33
CA ALA A 51 0.16 2.60 -7.11
C ALA A 51 -1.09 1.76 -6.86
N TYR A 52 -1.93 1.62 -7.89
CA TYR A 52 -3.09 0.73 -7.85
C TYR A 52 -2.69 -0.66 -8.32
N PHE A 53 -2.70 -1.63 -7.40
CA PHE A 53 -2.37 -3.02 -7.71
C PHE A 53 -3.11 -4.00 -6.80
N ASN A 54 -3.89 -4.90 -7.40
CA ASN A 54 -4.53 -5.98 -6.69
C ASN A 54 -5.00 -7.07 -7.66
N PRO A 55 -4.15 -8.09 -7.91
CA PRO A 55 -4.45 -9.15 -8.88
C PRO A 55 -5.50 -10.15 -8.37
N ASN A 56 -5.92 -10.07 -7.10
CA ASN A 56 -6.96 -10.94 -6.54
C ASN A 56 -8.37 -10.47 -6.89
N ILE A 57 -8.57 -9.21 -7.28
CA ILE A 57 -9.92 -8.75 -7.62
C ILE A 57 -10.31 -9.38 -8.96
N TYR A 58 -11.35 -10.21 -8.93
CA TYR A 58 -11.91 -10.88 -10.08
C TYR A 58 -13.45 -10.79 -10.01
N PRO A 59 -14.16 -10.68 -11.13
CA PRO A 59 -13.65 -10.56 -12.50
C PRO A 59 -13.08 -9.16 -12.79
N TYR A 60 -12.52 -8.96 -13.98
CA TYR A 60 -11.85 -7.71 -14.37
C TYR A 60 -12.76 -6.48 -14.22
N GLU A 61 -14.06 -6.64 -14.43
CA GLU A 61 -15.07 -5.59 -14.29
C GLU A 61 -15.10 -5.00 -12.88
N GLU A 62 -14.96 -5.84 -11.85
CA GLU A 62 -14.89 -5.39 -10.45
C GLU A 62 -13.55 -4.70 -10.16
N TRP A 63 -12.45 -5.18 -10.74
CA TRP A 63 -11.14 -4.54 -10.64
C TRP A 63 -11.17 -3.13 -11.25
N LYS A 64 -11.79 -3.01 -12.44
CA LYS A 64 -11.93 -1.75 -13.17
C LYS A 64 -12.85 -0.79 -12.42
N LYS A 65 -14.00 -1.25 -11.93
CA LYS A 65 -14.92 -0.44 -11.12
C LYS A 65 -14.23 0.16 -9.89
N ARG A 66 -13.38 -0.61 -9.21
CA ARG A 66 -12.60 -0.12 -8.05
C ARG A 66 -11.52 0.88 -8.44
N LEU A 67 -10.87 0.69 -9.60
CA LEU A 67 -9.95 1.67 -10.17
C LEU A 67 -10.64 2.99 -10.51
N ASP A 68 -11.80 2.93 -11.18
CA ASP A 68 -12.55 4.12 -11.58
C ASP A 68 -13.01 4.93 -10.35
N ASN A 69 -13.43 4.23 -9.28
CA ASN A 69 -13.75 4.87 -8.00
C ASN A 69 -12.53 5.54 -7.35
N LEU A 70 -11.36 4.89 -7.38
CA LEU A 70 -10.12 5.47 -6.87
C LEU A 70 -9.76 6.74 -7.66
N LYS A 71 -9.77 6.68 -8.99
CA LYS A 71 -9.48 7.83 -9.86
C LYS A 71 -10.43 8.99 -9.56
N ARG A 72 -11.73 8.72 -9.47
CA ARG A 72 -12.73 9.75 -9.12
C ARG A 72 -12.44 10.41 -7.77
N PHE A 73 -12.06 9.64 -6.76
CA PHE A 73 -11.69 10.19 -5.46
C PHE A 73 -10.45 11.10 -5.57
N ILE A 74 -9.40 10.66 -6.26
CA ILE A 74 -8.17 11.43 -6.41
C ILE A 74 -8.39 12.71 -7.23
N ASP A 75 -9.22 12.66 -8.27
CA ASP A 75 -9.58 13.84 -9.05
C ASP A 75 -10.31 14.90 -8.20
N LEU A 76 -11.20 14.47 -7.31
CA LEU A 76 -11.88 15.37 -6.37
C LEU A 76 -10.90 15.91 -5.31
N PHE A 77 -10.11 15.02 -4.71
CA PHE A 77 -9.14 15.39 -3.69
C PHE A 77 -8.12 16.42 -4.21
N ASN A 78 -7.60 16.23 -5.43
CA ASN A 78 -6.67 17.16 -6.07
C ASN A 78 -7.28 18.55 -6.26
N LYS A 79 -8.57 18.62 -6.66
CA LYS A 79 -9.28 19.90 -6.83
C LYS A 79 -9.51 20.61 -5.51
N GLU A 80 -9.92 19.87 -4.47
CA GLU A 80 -10.26 20.43 -3.15
C GLU A 80 -9.02 20.86 -2.37
N ASN A 81 -7.89 20.17 -2.55
CA ASN A 81 -6.67 20.37 -1.76
C ASN A 81 -5.51 20.99 -2.56
N ASN A 82 -5.79 21.50 -3.77
CA ASN A 82 -4.78 22.04 -4.70
C ASN A 82 -3.54 21.12 -4.82
N SER A 83 -3.79 19.81 -4.94
CA SER A 83 -2.79 18.75 -4.97
C SER A 83 -2.66 18.15 -6.38
N ASN A 84 -1.60 17.38 -6.64
CA ASN A 84 -1.32 16.79 -7.95
C ASN A 84 -0.94 15.31 -7.85
N ILE A 85 -1.75 14.54 -7.13
CA ILE A 85 -1.54 13.10 -6.93
C ILE A 85 -1.82 12.36 -8.24
N LYS A 86 -0.88 11.53 -8.70
CA LYS A 86 -1.06 10.67 -9.87
C LYS A 86 -1.43 9.25 -9.45
N VAL A 87 -2.23 8.58 -10.28
CA VAL A 87 -2.58 7.16 -10.10
C VAL A 87 -1.86 6.32 -11.15
N HIS A 88 -0.84 5.59 -10.72
CA HIS A 88 -0.13 4.59 -11.49
C HIS A 88 -0.89 3.27 -11.44
N VAL A 89 -1.34 2.80 -12.59
CA VAL A 89 -2.05 1.53 -12.71
C VAL A 89 -1.04 0.46 -13.09
N LEU A 90 -0.71 -0.42 -12.14
CA LEU A 90 0.17 -1.55 -12.40
C LEU A 90 -0.58 -2.63 -13.20
N PRO A 91 0.15 -3.47 -13.98
CA PRO A 91 -0.48 -4.48 -14.84
C PRO A 91 -1.42 -5.41 -14.06
N TYR A 92 -2.64 -5.57 -14.58
CA TYR A 92 -3.59 -6.55 -14.04
C TYR A 92 -3.35 -7.92 -14.66
N ASP A 93 -2.90 -8.87 -13.85
CA ASP A 93 -2.83 -10.28 -14.22
C ASP A 93 -3.32 -11.16 -13.07
N HIS A 94 -4.54 -11.69 -13.20
CA HIS A 94 -5.11 -12.61 -12.22
C HIS A 94 -4.33 -13.93 -12.13
N ASN A 95 -3.65 -14.35 -13.20
CA ASN A 95 -2.88 -15.58 -13.19
C ASN A 95 -1.69 -15.50 -12.23
N VAL A 96 -1.09 -14.32 -12.03
CA VAL A 96 -0.04 -14.13 -11.02
C VAL A 96 -0.58 -14.43 -9.62
N TYR A 97 -1.81 -13.99 -9.32
CA TYR A 97 -2.46 -14.34 -8.06
C TYR A 97 -2.73 -15.84 -7.95
N LEU A 98 -3.30 -16.47 -8.98
CA LEU A 98 -3.58 -17.91 -8.99
C LEU A 98 -2.32 -18.74 -8.81
N LYS A 99 -1.22 -18.40 -9.49
CA LYS A 99 0.08 -19.08 -9.33
C LYS A 99 0.66 -18.92 -7.94
N THR A 100 0.49 -17.75 -7.31
CA THR A 100 1.07 -17.44 -6.01
C THR A 100 0.24 -18.00 -4.85
N CYS A 101 -1.09 -18.00 -4.98
CA CYS A 101 -2.03 -18.25 -3.88
C CYS A 101 -2.92 -19.48 -4.08
N GLY A 102 -2.94 -20.07 -5.28
CA GLY A 102 -3.89 -21.13 -5.68
C GLY A 102 -3.75 -22.41 -4.87
N ASP A 103 -2.51 -22.81 -4.55
CA ASP A 103 -2.23 -24.01 -3.75
C ASP A 103 -2.70 -23.87 -2.28
N TYR A 104 -3.00 -22.63 -1.86
CA TYR A 104 -3.48 -22.31 -0.52
C TYR A 104 -4.96 -21.94 -0.50
N LYS A 105 -5.74 -22.30 -1.53
CA LYS A 105 -7.16 -21.92 -1.64
C LYS A 105 -8.01 -22.35 -0.45
N ASP A 106 -7.65 -23.47 0.19
CA ASP A 106 -8.37 -24.08 1.31
C ASP A 106 -7.89 -23.55 2.69
N ASP A 107 -6.88 -22.68 2.72
CA ASP A 107 -6.46 -22.01 3.95
C ASP A 107 -7.55 -21.05 4.45
N LYS A 108 -7.72 -20.99 5.77
CA LYS A 108 -8.63 -20.03 6.42
C LYS A 108 -8.19 -18.58 6.15
N GLU A 109 -9.15 -17.67 6.19
CA GLU A 109 -8.87 -16.23 6.14
C GLU A 109 -7.92 -15.83 7.29
N GLY A 110 -6.93 -15.00 6.98
CA GLY A 110 -5.82 -14.67 7.89
C GLY A 110 -4.70 -15.72 7.93
N GLY A 111 -4.82 -16.82 7.18
CA GLY A 111 -3.80 -17.87 7.05
C GLY A 111 -2.70 -17.54 6.03
N ARG A 112 -2.01 -18.59 5.54
CA ARG A 112 -0.83 -18.42 4.66
C ARG A 112 -1.21 -17.79 3.32
N ARG A 113 -2.38 -18.15 2.76
CA ARG A 113 -2.92 -17.51 1.55
C ARG A 113 -2.94 -15.98 1.65
N CYS A 114 -3.39 -15.43 2.78
CA CYS A 114 -3.43 -13.98 2.98
C CYS A 114 -2.02 -13.40 3.05
N SER A 115 -1.08 -14.08 3.70
CA SER A 115 0.32 -13.67 3.78
C SER A 115 0.97 -13.58 2.39
N PHE A 116 0.86 -14.63 1.58
CA PHE A 116 1.37 -14.63 0.19
C PHE A 116 0.69 -13.57 -0.68
N CYS A 117 -0.62 -13.40 -0.52
CA CYS A 117 -1.36 -12.38 -1.25
C CYS A 117 -0.92 -10.95 -0.87
N HIS A 118 -0.60 -10.71 0.41
CA HIS A 118 -0.12 -9.40 0.88
C HIS A 118 1.29 -9.14 0.38
N GLU A 119 2.18 -10.12 0.50
CA GLU A 119 3.55 -10.03 0.03
C GLU A 119 3.62 -9.75 -1.48
N LEU A 120 2.83 -10.47 -2.29
CA LEU A 120 2.75 -10.25 -3.73
C LEU A 120 2.39 -8.79 -4.06
N ARG A 121 1.40 -8.23 -3.36
CA ARG A 121 0.92 -6.86 -3.60
C ARG A 121 1.95 -5.82 -3.17
N LEU A 122 2.54 -6.00 -1.99
CA LEU A 122 3.58 -5.08 -1.49
C LEU A 122 4.80 -5.13 -2.40
N ARG A 123 5.33 -6.32 -2.69
CA ARG A 123 6.57 -6.49 -3.44
C ARG A 123 6.54 -5.81 -4.80
N LEU A 124 5.51 -6.07 -5.61
CA LEU A 124 5.42 -5.48 -6.96
C LEU A 124 5.19 -3.97 -6.94
N SER A 125 4.48 -3.46 -5.92
CA SER A 125 4.28 -2.01 -5.77
C SER A 125 5.54 -1.32 -5.22
N TYR A 126 6.27 -1.97 -4.31
CA TYR A 126 7.53 -1.49 -3.76
C TYR A 126 8.62 -1.47 -4.83
N GLU A 127 8.71 -2.53 -5.63
CA GLU A 127 9.62 -2.60 -6.78
C GLU A 127 9.39 -1.41 -7.73
N PHE A 128 8.13 -1.11 -8.06
CA PHE A 128 7.79 0.09 -8.84
C PHE A 128 8.25 1.38 -8.13
N ALA A 129 8.06 1.51 -6.82
CA ALA A 129 8.53 2.67 -6.06
C ALA A 129 10.05 2.85 -6.18
N SER A 130 10.80 1.76 -6.00
CA SER A 130 12.25 1.77 -6.09
C SER A 130 12.77 2.06 -7.49
N MET A 131 12.15 1.49 -8.53
CA MET A 131 12.54 1.74 -9.93
C MET A 131 12.26 3.18 -10.37
N ASN A 132 11.28 3.84 -9.76
CA ASN A 132 10.90 5.22 -10.06
C ASN A 132 11.48 6.24 -9.06
N ASN A 133 12.43 5.82 -8.22
CA ASN A 133 13.16 6.68 -7.27
C ASN A 133 12.25 7.43 -6.28
N TYR A 134 11.20 6.78 -5.77
CA TYR A 134 10.44 7.33 -4.66
C TYR A 134 11.27 7.26 -3.37
N ASP A 135 11.26 8.32 -2.56
CA ASP A 135 11.95 8.36 -1.27
C ASP A 135 11.34 7.37 -0.28
N TYR A 136 10.01 7.26 -0.29
CA TYR A 136 9.22 6.40 0.58
C TYR A 136 8.22 5.52 -0.19
N PHE A 137 7.92 4.37 0.39
CA PHE A 137 6.81 3.50 0.03
C PHE A 137 5.98 3.14 1.28
N THR A 138 4.66 3.06 1.12
CA THR A 138 3.77 2.50 2.14
C THR A 138 2.50 1.93 1.51
N THR A 139 1.58 1.43 2.34
CA THR A 139 0.34 0.84 1.86
C THR A 139 -0.87 1.21 2.72
N VAL A 140 -2.03 1.36 2.08
CA VAL A 140 -3.33 1.51 2.74
C VAL A 140 -3.83 0.24 3.44
N MET A 141 -3.14 -0.90 3.28
CA MET A 141 -3.63 -2.18 3.79
C MET A 141 -3.61 -2.28 5.31
N THR A 142 -2.86 -1.41 5.99
CA THR A 142 -2.76 -1.36 7.45
C THR A 142 -4.02 -0.77 8.11
N VAL A 143 -4.83 -0.02 7.36
CA VAL A 143 -6.11 0.58 7.83
C VAL A 143 -7.19 -0.47 8.15
N SER A 144 -7.08 -1.69 7.62
CA SER A 144 -8.12 -2.71 7.77
C SER A 144 -7.99 -3.45 9.10
N SER A 145 -9.05 -3.41 9.93
CA SER A 145 -9.15 -4.20 11.17
C SER A 145 -9.04 -5.72 10.96
N HIS A 146 -9.28 -6.20 9.74
CA HIS A 146 -9.20 -7.60 9.35
C HIS A 146 -7.79 -8.02 8.89
N LYS A 147 -6.87 -7.06 8.70
CA LYS A 147 -5.50 -7.34 8.28
C LYS A 147 -4.54 -7.07 9.44
N PRO A 148 -3.66 -8.01 9.79
CA PRO A 148 -2.70 -7.78 10.85
C PRO A 148 -1.67 -6.74 10.40
N SER A 149 -1.76 -5.50 10.91
CA SER A 149 -0.82 -4.41 10.59
C SER A 149 0.63 -4.81 10.89
N SER A 150 0.86 -5.64 11.91
CA SER A 150 2.16 -6.22 12.21
C SER A 150 2.76 -7.01 11.05
N LEU A 151 1.99 -7.91 10.43
CA LEU A 151 2.43 -8.69 9.28
C LEU A 151 2.74 -7.81 8.07
N ILE A 152 1.88 -6.81 7.79
CA ILE A 152 2.09 -5.90 6.67
C ILE A 152 3.38 -5.08 6.86
N ASN A 153 3.61 -4.57 8.07
CA ASN A 153 4.83 -3.85 8.38
C ASN A 153 6.08 -4.74 8.35
N GLU A 154 5.99 -5.98 8.81
CA GLU A 154 7.09 -6.95 8.73
C GLU A 154 7.49 -7.23 7.27
N ILE A 155 6.50 -7.45 6.39
CA ILE A 155 6.74 -7.60 4.95
C ILE A 155 7.42 -6.35 4.39
N GLY A 156 6.91 -5.15 4.70
CA GLY A 156 7.48 -3.88 4.24
C GLY A 156 8.93 -3.68 4.68
N ILE A 157 9.24 -3.96 5.95
CA ILE A 157 10.61 -3.90 6.51
C ILE A 157 11.54 -4.90 5.82
N ASN A 158 11.04 -6.08 5.47
CA ASN A 158 11.84 -7.07 4.75
C ASN A 158 12.07 -6.69 3.28
N LEU A 159 11.12 -5.99 2.65
CA LEU A 159 11.28 -5.44 1.30
C LEU A 159 12.24 -4.24 1.27
N GLU A 160 12.23 -3.38 2.28
CA GLU A 160 13.17 -2.25 2.40
C GLU A 160 14.64 -2.73 2.33
N LYS A 161 14.96 -3.90 2.91
CA LYS A 161 16.29 -4.51 2.81
C LYS A 161 16.67 -4.90 1.37
N GLN A 162 15.68 -5.21 0.53
CA GLN A 162 15.88 -5.59 -0.88
C GLN A 162 15.89 -4.36 -1.81
N TYR A 163 15.23 -3.27 -1.39
CA TYR A 163 15.10 -2.01 -2.14
C TYR A 163 15.65 -0.82 -1.32
N PRO A 164 16.97 -0.75 -1.08
CA PRO A 164 17.57 0.18 -0.11
C PRO A 164 17.42 1.67 -0.47
N ASN A 165 17.05 1.99 -1.70
CA ASN A 165 16.88 3.37 -2.19
C ASN A 165 15.49 3.95 -1.89
N THR A 166 14.55 3.15 -1.39
CA THR A 166 13.19 3.58 -1.03
C THR A 166 12.88 3.09 0.36
N LYS A 167 12.60 4.01 1.28
CA LYS A 167 12.30 3.69 2.68
C LYS A 167 10.88 3.18 2.86
N TYR A 168 10.67 2.27 3.79
CA TYR A 168 9.33 1.82 4.14
C TYR A 168 8.74 2.67 5.27
N LEU A 169 7.70 3.45 4.96
CA LEU A 169 6.96 4.20 5.99
C LEU A 169 6.00 3.23 6.71
N ARG A 170 6.36 2.88 7.94
CA ARG A 170 5.56 2.00 8.81
C ARG A 170 4.28 2.71 9.26
N SER A 171 3.17 2.00 9.33
CA SER A 171 1.86 2.56 9.71
C SER A 171 0.89 1.50 10.23
N ASP A 172 -0.09 1.89 11.04
CA ASP A 172 -1.25 1.08 11.46
C ASP A 172 -2.52 1.93 11.60
#